data_AF-C6AR21-F1
#
_entry.id   AF-C6AR21-F1
#
_cell.length_a   1.000
_cell.length_b   1.000
_cell.length_c   1.000
_cell.angle_alpha   90.00
_cell.angle_beta   90.00
_cell.angle_gamma   90.00
#
_symmetry.space_group_name_H-M   'P 1'
#
loop_
_entity.id
_entity.type
_entity.pdbx_description
1 polymer ?
#
loop_
_entity_poly.entity_id
_entity_poly.type
_entity_poly.pdbx_seq_one_letter_code
_entity_poly.pdbx_strand_id
1 'polypeptide(L)'
;MQLFYNLSDSAMEDTLYEVESMRRFAGISIDTVPDETTILNFRHLLERHNLGKKLFSKINKHLAKQGLSFKEGTIVDATIISAPTSTKKQILPARSRDAPNQKGE
;
A
#
# COMPACT_ATOMS: atom_id res chain seq x y z
N MET A 1 -8.71 -5.99 -3.78
CA MET A 1 -9.18 -5.84 -5.17
C MET A 1 -10.59 -5.28 -5.23
N GLN A 2 -11.62 -5.93 -4.64
CA GLN A 2 -12.99 -5.41 -4.61
C GLN A 2 -13.09 -3.93 -4.15
N LEU A 3 -12.50 -3.58 -3.00
CA LEU A 3 -12.48 -2.20 -2.49
C LEU A 3 -11.68 -1.22 -3.37
N PHE A 4 -10.70 -1.71 -4.14
CA PHE A 4 -9.81 -0.85 -4.92
C PHE A 4 -10.42 -0.47 -6.27
N TYR A 5 -11.06 -1.45 -6.91
CA TYR A 5 -11.66 -1.31 -8.24
C TYR A 5 -13.18 -1.11 -8.16
N ASN A 6 -13.76 -1.05 -6.96
CA ASN A 6 -15.20 -0.97 -6.72
C ASN A 6 -15.99 -2.07 -7.46
N LEU A 7 -15.48 -3.30 -7.40
CA LEU A 7 -16.06 -4.46 -8.08
C LEU A 7 -17.17 -5.08 -7.22
N SER A 8 -18.26 -5.51 -7.87
CA SER A 8 -19.22 -6.45 -7.28
C SER A 8 -18.57 -7.83 -7.05
N ASP A 9 -19.28 -8.76 -6.43
CA ASP A 9 -18.80 -10.16 -6.34
C ASP A 9 -18.68 -10.81 -7.70
N SER A 10 -19.73 -10.70 -8.52
CA SER A 10 -19.73 -11.21 -9.89
C SER A 10 -18.58 -10.64 -10.72
N ALA A 11 -18.38 -9.32 -10.68
CA ALA A 11 -17.27 -8.69 -11.38
C ALA A 11 -15.91 -9.12 -10.82
N MET A 12 -15.81 -9.45 -9.53
CA MET A 12 -14.57 -9.96 -8.94
C MET A 12 -14.26 -11.38 -9.40
N GLU A 13 -15.27 -12.25 -9.50
CA GLU A 13 -15.14 -13.59 -10.09
C GLU A 13 -14.64 -13.47 -11.54
N ASP A 14 -15.35 -12.71 -12.37
CA ASP A 14 -15.01 -12.51 -13.78
C ASP A 14 -13.58 -11.95 -13.92
N THR A 15 -13.22 -10.95 -13.10
CA THR A 15 -11.87 -10.37 -13.14
C THR A 15 -10.79 -11.38 -12.73
N LEU A 16 -11.06 -12.23 -11.74
CA LEU A 16 -10.13 -13.30 -11.39
C LEU A 16 -10.04 -14.34 -12.50
N TYR A 17 -11.12 -14.64 -13.21
CA TYR A 17 -11.07 -15.60 -14.30
C TYR A 17 -10.30 -15.05 -15.51
N GLU A 18 -10.61 -13.83 -15.92
CA GLU A 18 -10.09 -13.22 -17.15
C GLU A 18 -8.70 -12.61 -16.98
N VAL A 19 -8.45 -11.90 -15.88
CA VAL A 19 -7.24 -11.06 -15.73
C VAL A 19 -6.16 -11.80 -14.96
N GLU A 20 -5.13 -12.27 -15.68
CA GLU A 20 -4.01 -13.01 -15.08
C GLU A 20 -3.25 -12.20 -14.02
N SER A 21 -3.05 -10.89 -14.24
CA SER A 21 -2.36 -10.04 -13.26
C SER A 21 -3.14 -9.94 -11.94
N MET A 22 -4.47 -9.97 -12.00
CA MET A 22 -5.34 -9.98 -10.82
C MET A 22 -5.21 -11.30 -10.05
N ARG A 23 -5.19 -12.43 -10.76
CA ARG A 23 -4.91 -13.77 -10.20
C ARG A 23 -3.56 -13.84 -9.53
N ARG A 24 -2.51 -13.43 -10.25
CA ARG A 24 -1.13 -13.42 -9.72
C ARG A 24 -1.01 -12.53 -8.48
N PHE A 25 -1.66 -11.37 -8.48
CA PHE A 25 -1.70 -10.50 -7.31
C PHE A 25 -2.40 -11.15 -6.12
N ALA A 26 -3.53 -11.84 -6.36
CA ALA A 26 -4.26 -12.55 -5.31
C ALA A 26 -3.55 -13.85 -4.87
N GLY A 27 -2.55 -14.32 -5.62
CA GLY A 27 -1.88 -15.60 -5.38
C GLY A 27 -2.77 -16.82 -5.69
N ILE A 28 -3.75 -16.66 -6.58
CA ILE A 28 -4.75 -17.69 -6.91
C ILE A 28 -4.41 -18.32 -8.26
N SER A 29 -4.43 -19.66 -8.33
CA SER A 29 -4.34 -20.42 -9.59
C SER A 29 -5.66 -20.45 -10.33
N ILE A 30 -5.62 -20.67 -11.65
CA ILE A 30 -6.83 -20.74 -12.48
C ILE A 30 -7.81 -21.85 -12.04
N ASP A 31 -7.29 -22.96 -11.51
CA ASP A 31 -8.10 -24.09 -11.05
C ASP A 31 -8.82 -23.82 -9.71
N THR A 32 -8.50 -22.69 -9.07
CA THR A 32 -8.97 -22.34 -7.72
C THR A 32 -9.65 -20.98 -7.68
N VAL A 33 -10.13 -20.48 -8.83
CA VAL A 33 -10.87 -19.22 -8.87
C VAL A 33 -12.18 -19.41 -8.10
N PRO A 34 -12.42 -18.62 -7.04
CA PRO A 34 -13.66 -18.70 -6.28
C PRO A 34 -14.83 -18.14 -7.10
N ASP A 35 -15.98 -18.79 -7.00
CA ASP A 35 -17.24 -18.32 -7.57
C ASP A 35 -17.82 -17.12 -6.80
N GLU A 36 -18.78 -16.42 -7.39
CA GLU A 36 -19.46 -15.24 -6.83
C GLU A 36 -19.92 -15.49 -5.39
N THR A 37 -20.50 -16.66 -5.14
CA THR A 37 -21.05 -17.03 -3.83
C THR A 37 -19.94 -17.18 -2.78
N THR A 38 -18.79 -17.75 -3.15
CA THR A 38 -17.63 -17.85 -2.26
C THR A 38 -17.07 -16.47 -1.92
N ILE A 39 -16.98 -15.57 -2.90
CA ILE A 39 -16.51 -14.19 -2.70
C ILE A 39 -17.50 -13.41 -1.80
N LEU A 40 -18.80 -13.56 -2.04
CA LEU A 40 -19.87 -12.97 -1.22
C LEU A 40 -19.78 -13.42 0.25
N ASN A 41 -19.63 -14.73 0.48
CA ASN A 41 -19.48 -15.29 1.83
C ASN A 41 -18.23 -14.76 2.54
N PHE A 42 -17.12 -14.62 1.81
CA PHE A 42 -15.91 -14.03 2.34
C PHE A 42 -16.10 -12.56 2.72
N ARG A 43 -16.80 -11.77 1.89
CA ARG A 43 -17.10 -10.37 2.24
C ARG A 43 -17.99 -10.26 3.47
N HIS A 44 -19.06 -11.05 3.56
CA HIS A 44 -19.89 -11.09 4.77
C HIS A 44 -19.10 -11.44 6.03
N LEU A 45 -18.13 -12.37 5.92
CA LEU A 45 -17.23 -12.68 7.03
C LEU A 45 -16.39 -11.46 7.45
N LEU A 46 -15.82 -10.74 6.49
CA LEU A 46 -15.05 -9.52 6.76
C LEU A 46 -15.89 -8.40 7.36
N GLU A 47 -17.13 -8.23 6.90
CA GLU A 47 -18.10 -7.25 7.42
C GLU A 47 -18.51 -7.58 8.85
N ARG A 48 -18.82 -8.85 9.12
CA ARG A 48 -19.21 -9.34 10.46
C ARG A 48 -18.13 -9.05 11.51
N HIS A 49 -16.86 -9.16 11.13
CA HIS A 49 -15.72 -8.85 12.01
C HIS A 49 -15.22 -7.40 11.90
N ASN A 50 -15.89 -6.57 11.09
CA ASN A 50 -15.52 -5.19 10.79
C ASN A 50 -14.04 -5.06 10.37
N LEU A 51 -13.55 -6.06 9.63
CA LEU A 51 -12.16 -6.18 9.19
C LEU A 51 -11.89 -5.38 7.92
N GLY A 52 -12.89 -5.20 7.05
CA GLY A 52 -12.74 -4.42 5.82
C GLY A 52 -12.18 -3.02 6.07
N LYS A 53 -12.82 -2.26 6.97
CA LYS A 53 -12.37 -0.90 7.36
C LYS A 53 -11.00 -0.88 8.03
N LYS A 54 -10.73 -1.87 8.90
CA LYS A 54 -9.43 -1.98 9.61
C LYS A 54 -8.29 -2.28 8.64
N LEU A 55 -8.52 -3.19 7.69
CA LEU A 55 -7.55 -3.56 6.66
C LEU A 55 -7.29 -2.37 5.74
N PHE A 56 -8.36 -1.71 5.25
CA PHE A 56 -8.25 -0.52 4.42
C PHE A 56 -7.44 0.59 5.11
N SER A 57 -7.71 0.87 6.39
CA SER A 57 -6.96 1.86 7.16
C SER A 57 -5.49 1.48 7.33
N LYS A 58 -5.17 0.20 7.57
CA LYS A 58 -3.78 -0.27 7.67
C LYS A 58 -3.03 -0.12 6.35
N ILE A 59 -3.67 -0.48 5.24
CA ILE A 59 -3.08 -0.35 3.89
C ILE A 59 -2.82 1.13 3.58
N ASN A 60 -3.82 1.99 3.83
CA ASN A 60 -3.65 3.43 3.64
C ASN A 60 -2.56 4.03 4.53
N LYS A 61 -2.43 3.58 5.79
CA LYS A 61 -1.32 3.99 6.66
C LYS A 61 0.04 3.54 6.13
N HIS A 62 0.11 2.36 5.52
CA HIS A 62 1.35 1.87 4.92
C HIS A 62 1.72 2.69 3.67
N LEU A 63 0.75 2.93 2.80
CA LEU A 63 0.92 3.76 1.60
C LEU A 63 1.30 5.20 1.96
N ALA A 64 0.68 5.78 2.99
CA ALA A 64 0.94 7.15 3.42
C ALA A 64 2.40 7.36 3.84
N LYS A 65 3.04 6.33 4.42
CA LYS A 65 4.48 6.37 4.74
C LYS A 65 5.38 6.44 3.50
N GLN A 66 4.87 6.01 2.35
CA GLN A 66 5.55 6.08 1.05
C GLN A 66 5.10 7.30 0.25
N GLY A 67 4.33 8.23 0.84
CA GLY A 67 3.79 9.41 0.15
C GLY A 67 2.58 9.11 -0.75
N LEU A 68 2.01 7.92 -0.65
CA LEU A 68 0.87 7.46 -1.44
C LEU A 68 -0.41 7.47 -0.58
N SER A 69 -1.55 7.87 -1.13
CA SER A 69 -2.83 7.81 -0.42
C SER A 69 -3.92 7.28 -1.34
N PHE A 70 -4.79 6.41 -0.84
CA PHE A 70 -5.81 5.76 -1.66
C PHE A 70 -7.22 6.06 -1.13
N LYS A 71 -8.16 6.30 -2.06
CA LYS A 71 -9.60 6.41 -1.79
C LYS A 71 -10.33 5.27 -2.50
N GLU A 72 -11.29 4.66 -1.82
CA GLU A 72 -12.13 3.58 -2.35
C GLU A 72 -12.74 3.98 -3.71
N GLY A 73 -12.67 3.09 -4.70
CA GLY A 73 -13.22 3.29 -6.04
C GLY A 73 -12.56 4.38 -6.90
N THR A 74 -11.48 5.03 -6.45
CA THR A 74 -10.75 6.02 -7.26
C THR A 74 -9.34 5.52 -7.55
N ILE A 75 -9.14 4.99 -8.75
CA ILE A 75 -7.82 4.67 -9.27
C ILE A 75 -7.27 5.93 -9.92
N VAL A 76 -6.32 6.57 -9.25
CA VAL A 76 -5.59 7.73 -9.77
C VAL A 76 -4.24 7.28 -10.27
N ASP A 77 -3.82 7.77 -11.44
CA ASP A 77 -2.50 7.48 -12.00
C ASP A 77 -1.41 7.99 -11.05
N ALA A 78 -0.53 7.10 -10.61
CA ALA A 78 0.54 7.44 -9.67
C ALA A 78 1.81 7.76 -10.45
N THR A 79 2.29 9.00 -10.34
CA THR A 79 3.60 9.37 -10.90
C THR A 79 4.71 8.69 -10.11
N ILE A 80 5.46 7.79 -10.75
CA ILE A 80 6.66 7.18 -10.17
C ILE A 80 7.75 8.25 -10.11
N ILE A 81 7.97 8.83 -8.93
CA ILE A 81 9.06 9.77 -8.69
C ILE A 81 10.29 8.96 -8.29
N SER A 82 11.41 9.10 -8.99
CA SER A 82 12.65 8.41 -8.64
C SER A 82 13.07 8.78 -7.22
N ALA A 83 13.15 7.80 -6.33
CA ALA A 83 13.69 8.03 -5.00
C ALA A 83 15.18 8.39 -5.13
N PRO A 84 15.67 9.47 -4.49
CA PRO A 84 17.10 9.70 -4.39
C PRO A 84 17.75 8.49 -3.72
N THR A 85 18.89 8.06 -4.28
CA THR A 85 19.62 6.88 -3.79
C THR A 85 19.83 6.97 -2.29
N SER A 86 19.42 5.92 -1.56
CA SER A 86 19.53 5.83 -0.11
C SER A 86 21.00 5.84 0.32
N THR A 87 21.58 7.02 0.56
CA THR A 87 22.90 7.11 1.21
C THR A 87 22.68 7.00 2.71
N LYS A 88 22.81 5.77 3.22
CA LYS A 88 22.87 5.47 4.64
C LYS A 88 24.11 6.16 5.24
N LYS A 89 23.86 7.24 5.99
CA LYS A 89 24.62 7.85 7.10
C LYS A 89 26.12 7.53 7.21
N GLN A 90 26.95 8.57 7.19
CA GLN A 90 28.00 8.75 8.21
C GLN A 90 27.64 9.98 9.05
N ILE A 91 27.02 9.74 10.21
CA ILE A 91 27.09 10.66 11.35
C ILE A 91 28.31 10.21 12.13
N LEU A 92 29.26 11.11 12.41
CA LEU A 92 30.18 11.13 13.56
C LEU A 92 31.05 12.41 13.49
N PRO A 93 31.53 12.97 14.62
CA PRO A 93 30.76 13.90 15.45
C PRO A 93 31.41 15.29 15.58
N ALA A 94 30.61 16.27 16.01
CA ALA A 94 31.09 17.57 16.46
C ALA A 94 31.90 17.43 17.76
N ARG A 95 33.21 17.69 17.70
CA ARG A 95 34.01 18.11 18.85
C ARG A 95 35.34 18.73 18.41
N SER A 96 35.45 20.04 18.54
CA SER A 96 36.67 20.70 19.01
C SER A 96 36.23 22.03 19.63
N ARG A 97 36.25 22.04 20.96
CA ARG A 97 36.40 23.27 21.75
C ARG A 97 37.79 23.80 21.42
N ASP A 98 37.89 25.11 21.22
CA ASP A 98 38.90 25.99 21.82
C ASP A 98 38.90 27.33 21.05
N ALA A 99 38.35 28.36 21.68
CA ALA A 99 38.76 29.73 21.41
C ALA A 99 40.00 30.01 22.28
N PRO A 100 40.92 30.86 21.82
CA PRO A 100 40.91 32.17 22.48
C PRO A 100 41.03 33.35 21.52
N ASN A 101 40.20 34.32 21.86
CA ASN A 101 40.24 35.76 21.60
C ASN A 101 41.65 36.37 21.61
N GLN A 102 42.03 37.09 20.56
CA GLN A 102 42.98 38.21 20.66
C GLN A 102 42.25 39.50 20.30
N LYS A 103 42.16 40.37 21.31
CA LYS A 103 41.78 41.79 21.21
C LYS A 103 42.90 42.55 20.48
N GLY A 104 42.51 43.57 19.72
CA GLY A 104 43.39 44.25 18.78
C GLY A 104 44.28 45.34 19.35
N GLU A 105 44.93 45.99 18.40
CA GLU A 105 45.23 47.42 18.22
C GLU A 105 45.33 47.66 16.70
#